data_AF-A0A521CNE9-F1
#
_entry.id   AF-A0A521CNE9-F1
#
_cell.length_a   1.000
_cell.length_b   1.000
_cell.length_c   1.000
_cell.angle_alpha   90.00
_cell.angle_beta   90.00
_cell.angle_gamma   90.00
#
_symmetry.space_group_name_H-M   'P 1'
#
loop_
_entity.id
_entity.type
_entity.pdbx_description
1 polymer ?
#
loop_
_entity_poly.entity_id
_entity_poly.type
_entity_poly.pdbx_seq_one_letter_code
_entity_poly.pdbx_strand_id
1 'polypeptide(L)'
;MAIFRKTDPLFGDVKGVIGPVVVTETRGVNVLKLRPAIDRKARRRKNKGKTKPAQNLKMGLISSFIAAIKEYTEIGFGKNRNGKAEFPLAVQYNLAHAVAGLHPNFSINYPEVVISQGNREMAWSSAITYDDSKFITVSWEIPDTANIREIGNDLAYILLYDETIQKTLYSGEKVPRSALSLRTEIYDRNFGSIIHAYLFFVSADQKSRSRSDYVGSIVIPFPDINK
;
A
#
# COMPACT_ATOMS: atom_id res chain seq x y z
N MET A 1 24.28 29.13 -18.64
CA MET A 1 24.54 27.73 -18.22
C MET A 1 26.00 27.48 -18.52
N ALA A 2 26.80 27.15 -17.51
CA ALA A 2 28.21 26.83 -17.69
C ALA A 2 28.42 25.35 -17.39
N ILE A 3 29.25 24.69 -18.20
CA ILE A 3 29.52 23.25 -18.14
C ILE A 3 31.00 23.10 -17.79
N PHE A 4 31.30 22.42 -16.68
CA PHE A 4 32.68 22.16 -16.26
C PHE A 4 32.94 20.66 -16.28
N ARG A 5 34.13 20.27 -16.74
CA ARG A 5 34.56 18.87 -16.76
C ARG A 5 35.35 18.58 -15.48
N LYS A 6 35.32 17.32 -15.05
CA LYS A 6 35.83 16.80 -13.76
C LYS A 6 37.32 17.11 -13.47
N THR A 7 38.05 17.72 -14.40
CA THR A 7 39.48 18.03 -14.30
C THR A 7 39.79 19.42 -13.74
N ASP A 8 38.80 20.28 -13.45
CA ASP A 8 39.05 21.62 -12.88
C ASP A 8 39.19 21.59 -11.35
N PRO A 9 40.37 21.93 -10.78
CA PRO A 9 40.68 21.76 -9.36
C PRO A 9 39.93 22.70 -8.40
N LEU A 10 39.13 23.64 -8.90
CA LEU A 10 38.34 24.58 -8.10
C LEU A 10 37.01 24.00 -7.60
N PHE A 11 36.50 22.94 -8.23
CA PHE A 11 35.21 22.34 -7.89
C PHE A 11 35.33 20.81 -7.89
N GLY A 12 35.62 20.24 -6.71
CA GLY A 12 35.54 18.78 -6.49
C GLY A 12 34.11 18.23 -6.64
N ASP A 13 33.82 17.07 -6.03
CA ASP A 13 32.49 16.41 -6.02
C ASP A 13 31.42 17.17 -5.19
N VAL A 14 31.35 18.50 -5.33
CA VAL A 14 30.44 19.35 -4.57
C VAL A 14 29.07 19.36 -5.25
N LYS A 15 28.09 18.70 -4.63
CA LYS A 15 26.67 18.76 -4.99
C LYS A 15 25.94 19.66 -4.00
N GLY A 16 25.24 20.68 -4.50
CA GLY A 16 24.50 21.58 -3.60
C GLY A 16 24.21 22.96 -4.16
N VAL A 17 23.73 23.82 -3.26
CA VAL A 17 23.38 25.22 -3.56
C VAL A 17 24.45 26.11 -2.92
N ILE A 18 25.08 26.95 -3.74
CA ILE A 18 26.04 27.96 -3.29
C ILE A 18 25.50 29.32 -3.75
N GLY A 19 24.87 30.04 -2.82
CA GLY A 19 24.24 31.33 -3.10
C GLY A 19 23.18 31.26 -4.21
N PRO A 20 23.29 32.07 -5.29
CA PRO A 20 22.34 32.05 -6.40
C PRO A 20 22.59 30.92 -7.41
N VAL A 21 23.60 30.07 -7.19
CA VAL A 21 24.00 29.02 -8.13
C VAL A 21 23.66 27.65 -7.55
N VAL A 22 23.13 26.78 -8.40
CA VAL A 22 22.84 25.38 -8.10
C VAL A 22 23.78 24.51 -8.93
N VAL A 23 24.55 23.65 -8.26
CA VAL A 23 25.44 22.66 -8.89
C VAL A 23 24.69 21.34 -8.98
N THR A 24 24.48 20.85 -10.21
CA THR A 24 23.83 19.56 -10.46
C THR A 24 24.69 18.70 -11.38
N GLU A 25 24.75 17.40 -11.12
CA GLU A 25 25.38 16.45 -12.04
C GLU A 25 24.34 15.97 -13.05
N THR A 26 24.66 16.05 -14.34
CA THR A 26 23.83 15.48 -15.41
C THR A 26 24.71 14.68 -16.35
N ARG A 27 24.45 13.37 -16.48
CA ARG A 27 25.23 12.45 -17.33
C ARG A 27 26.75 12.51 -17.06
N GLY A 28 27.15 12.58 -15.79
CA GLY A 28 28.57 12.61 -15.40
C GLY A 28 29.26 13.96 -15.56
N VAL A 29 28.54 15.03 -15.93
CA VAL A 29 29.09 16.37 -16.08
C VAL A 29 28.44 17.32 -15.08
N ASN A 30 29.25 18.13 -14.41
CA ASN A 30 28.78 19.14 -13.48
C ASN A 30 28.24 20.35 -14.26
N VAL A 31 26.97 20.64 -14.04
CA VAL A 31 26.23 21.75 -14.65
C VAL A 31 25.90 22.76 -13.58
N LEU A 32 26.34 24.01 -13.80
CA LEU A 32 25.95 25.16 -13.00
C LEU A 32 24.71 25.82 -13.61
N LYS A 33 23.66 25.92 -12.79
CA LYS A 33 22.41 26.60 -13.14
C LYS A 33 22.20 27.75 -12.16
N LEU A 34 21.76 28.90 -12.68
CA LEU A 34 21.23 29.95 -11.81
C LEU A 34 19.95 29.44 -11.16
N ARG A 35 19.76 29.77 -9.88
CA ARG A 35 18.52 29.52 -9.19
C ARG A 35 17.41 30.25 -9.94
N PRO A 36 16.31 29.56 -10.32
CA PRO A 36 15.19 30.22 -10.97
C PRO A 36 14.67 31.34 -10.07
N ALA A 37 14.55 32.55 -10.62
CA ALA A 37 13.87 33.65 -9.94
C ALA A 37 12.42 33.21 -9.68
N ILE A 38 12.03 33.14 -8.41
CA ILE A 38 10.66 32.75 -8.04
C ILE A 38 9.74 33.94 -8.38
N ASP A 39 9.17 33.94 -9.59
CA ASP A 39 8.09 34.87 -9.92
C ASP A 39 6.80 34.44 -9.18
N ARG A 40 6.57 35.07 -8.03
CA ARG A 40 5.40 34.85 -7.18
C ARG A 40 4.08 35.18 -7.90
N LYS A 41 4.09 36.10 -8.89
CA LYS A 41 2.88 36.45 -9.67
C LYS A 41 2.57 35.39 -10.72
N ALA A 42 3.57 34.86 -11.43
CA ALA A 42 3.39 33.74 -12.36
C ALA A 42 2.91 32.46 -11.65
N ARG A 43 3.45 32.16 -10.45
CA ARG A 43 3.03 31.01 -9.63
C ARG A 43 1.57 31.13 -9.16
N ARG A 44 1.12 32.32 -8.76
CA ARG A 44 -0.28 32.57 -8.37
C ARG A 44 -1.26 32.46 -9.54
N ARG A 45 -0.88 32.91 -10.75
CA ARG A 45 -1.70 32.76 -11.96
C ARG A 45 -1.87 31.30 -12.40
N LYS A 46 -0.84 30.46 -12.24
CA LYS A 46 -0.90 29.03 -12.60
C LYS A 46 -1.81 28.19 -11.70
N ASN A 47 -2.05 28.63 -10.45
CA ASN A 47 -2.83 27.91 -9.44
C ASN A 47 -4.32 28.30 -9.39
N LYS A 48 -4.72 29.43 -9.98
CA LYS A 48 -6.14 29.84 -10.04
C LYS A 48 -6.81 29.13 -11.24
N GLY A 49 -7.51 28.03 -10.97
CA GLY A 49 -8.43 27.40 -11.92
C GLY A 49 -7.96 26.11 -12.61
N LYS A 50 -6.78 25.56 -12.26
CA LYS A 50 -6.36 24.25 -12.80
C LYS A 50 -6.81 23.13 -11.88
N THR A 51 -7.59 22.19 -12.39
CA THR A 51 -7.80 20.88 -11.76
C THR A 51 -6.43 20.26 -11.46
N LYS A 52 -6.28 19.63 -10.29
CA LYS A 52 -5.02 18.97 -9.93
C LYS A 52 -4.65 17.98 -11.05
N PRO A 53 -3.38 17.88 -11.46
CA PRO A 53 -2.96 16.88 -12.44
C PRO A 53 -3.44 15.49 -12.02
N ALA A 54 -3.94 14.69 -12.98
CA ALA A 54 -4.46 13.35 -12.71
C ALA A 54 -3.52 12.50 -11.85
N GLN A 55 -2.21 12.58 -12.12
CA GLN A 55 -1.18 11.88 -11.35
C GLN A 55 -1.19 12.24 -9.85
N ASN A 56 -1.41 13.51 -9.51
CA ASN A 56 -1.44 13.94 -8.11
C ASN A 56 -2.69 13.43 -7.38
N LEU A 57 -3.81 13.34 -8.09
CA LEU A 57 -5.05 12.78 -7.54
C LEU A 57 -4.91 11.28 -7.27
N LYS A 58 -4.42 10.52 -8.27
CA LYS A 58 -4.15 9.08 -8.12
C LYS A 58 -3.14 8.79 -7.01
N MET A 59 -2.04 9.54 -6.98
CA MET A 59 -1.01 9.40 -5.94
C MET A 59 -1.58 9.69 -4.55
N GLY A 60 -2.36 10.78 -4.41
CA GLY A 60 -3.03 11.11 -3.16
C GLY A 60 -3.91 9.96 -2.67
N LEU A 61 -4.80 9.46 -3.54
CA LEU A 61 -5.74 8.37 -3.24
C LEU A 61 -5.03 7.10 -2.75
N ILE A 62 -4.04 6.61 -3.50
CA ILE A 62 -3.34 5.37 -3.13
C ILE A 62 -2.46 5.59 -1.90
N SER A 63 -1.76 6.72 -1.80
CA SER A 63 -0.91 6.99 -0.63
C SER A 63 -1.71 7.08 0.67
N SER A 64 -2.93 7.65 0.66
CA SER A 64 -3.80 7.67 1.83
C SER A 64 -4.30 6.29 2.20
N PHE A 65 -4.66 5.47 1.19
CA PHE A 65 -5.08 4.09 1.41
C PHE A 65 -3.94 3.25 2.02
N ILE A 66 -2.75 3.27 1.42
CA ILE A 66 -1.58 2.55 1.94
C ILE A 66 -1.19 3.03 3.34
N ALA A 67 -1.37 4.33 3.64
CA ALA A 67 -1.15 4.85 4.99
C ALA A 67 -2.15 4.29 6.01
N ALA A 68 -3.40 4.07 5.61
CA ALA A 68 -4.43 3.47 6.48
C ALA A 68 -4.15 1.99 6.81
N ILE A 69 -3.41 1.30 5.95
CA ILE A 69 -3.06 -0.13 6.10
C ILE A 69 -1.56 -0.35 6.32
N LYS A 70 -0.86 0.70 6.80
CA LYS A 70 0.60 0.77 6.83
C LYS A 70 1.24 -0.44 7.51
N GLU A 71 0.74 -0.83 8.69
CA GLU A 71 1.25 -1.96 9.48
C GLU A 71 1.26 -3.26 8.66
N TYR A 72 0.20 -3.53 7.90
CA TYR A 72 0.10 -4.71 7.05
C TYR A 72 1.04 -4.62 5.84
N THR A 73 1.21 -3.44 5.25
CA THR A 73 2.12 -3.27 4.10
C THR A 73 3.60 -3.33 4.48
N GLU A 74 3.97 -2.84 5.67
CA GLU A 74 5.33 -2.98 6.21
C GLU A 74 5.67 -4.46 6.41
N ILE A 75 4.75 -5.23 6.99
CA ILE A 75 4.88 -6.67 7.11
C ILE A 75 4.86 -7.34 5.74
N GLY A 76 3.94 -6.96 4.85
CA GLY A 76 3.70 -7.65 3.59
C GLY A 76 4.79 -7.44 2.54
N PHE A 77 5.39 -6.25 2.47
CA PHE A 77 6.50 -5.95 1.54
C PHE A 77 7.86 -6.15 2.19
N GLY A 78 8.00 -5.84 3.48
CA GLY A 78 9.23 -5.96 4.27
C GLY A 78 10.48 -5.32 3.71
N LYS A 79 11.57 -5.57 4.46
CA LYS A 79 12.89 -5.04 4.14
C LYS A 79 13.39 -5.62 2.83
N ASN A 80 13.18 -4.86 1.76
CA ASN A 80 13.64 -5.25 0.46
C ASN A 80 15.18 -5.17 0.38
N ARG A 81 15.80 -6.19 -0.24
CA ARG A 81 17.25 -6.27 -0.47
C ARG A 81 17.82 -5.05 -1.20
N ASN A 82 16.97 -4.33 -1.94
CA ASN A 82 17.32 -3.14 -2.72
C ASN A 82 17.31 -1.83 -1.91
N GLY A 83 17.12 -1.88 -0.58
CA GLY A 83 17.17 -0.70 0.30
C GLY A 83 16.01 0.31 0.11
N LYS A 84 15.02 -0.03 -0.72
CA LYS A 84 13.80 0.78 -0.87
C LYS A 84 12.87 0.53 0.32
N ALA A 85 12.34 1.61 0.89
CA ALA A 85 11.33 1.52 1.94
C ALA A 85 10.06 0.82 1.42
N GLU A 86 9.43 0.06 2.30
CA GLU A 86 8.24 -0.77 2.06
C GLU A 86 7.06 0.04 1.52
N PHE A 87 6.80 1.19 2.15
CA PHE A 87 5.68 2.05 1.82
C PHE A 87 5.71 2.59 0.37
N PRO A 88 6.80 3.20 -0.13
CA PRO A 88 6.89 3.61 -1.53
C PRO A 88 6.67 2.48 -2.55
N LEU A 89 7.08 1.25 -2.22
CA LEU A 89 6.90 0.11 -3.11
C LEU A 89 5.43 -0.30 -3.19
N ALA A 90 4.76 -0.39 -2.04
CA ALA A 90 3.33 -0.66 -1.97
C ALA A 90 2.53 0.42 -2.71
N VAL A 91 2.88 1.70 -2.53
CA VAL A 91 2.26 2.80 -3.29
C VAL A 91 2.51 2.67 -4.78
N GLN A 92 3.74 2.42 -5.21
CA GLN A 92 4.08 2.31 -6.63
C GLN A 92 3.30 1.18 -7.33
N TYR A 93 3.23 0.01 -6.69
CA TYR A 93 2.52 -1.14 -7.25
C TYR A 93 1.01 -0.85 -7.36
N ASN A 94 0.38 -0.44 -6.26
CA ASN A 94 -1.07 -0.20 -6.25
C ASN A 94 -1.49 1.00 -7.09
N LEU A 95 -0.61 2.00 -7.26
CA LEU A 95 -0.85 3.12 -8.19
C LEU A 95 -0.92 2.67 -9.65
N ALA A 96 -0.19 1.62 -10.02
CA ALA A 96 -0.17 1.08 -11.37
C ALA A 96 -1.34 0.11 -11.65
N HIS A 97 -1.79 -0.63 -10.63
CA HIS A 97 -2.73 -1.75 -10.81
C HIS A 97 -4.12 -1.51 -10.23
N ALA A 98 -4.22 -0.82 -9.09
CA ALA A 98 -5.46 -0.74 -8.30
C ALA A 98 -6.23 0.58 -8.45
N VAL A 99 -5.87 1.43 -9.41
CA VAL A 99 -6.58 2.70 -9.66
C VAL A 99 -7.59 2.52 -10.79
N ALA A 100 -8.85 2.78 -10.50
CA ALA A 100 -9.94 2.81 -11.46
C ALA A 100 -10.49 4.23 -11.67
N GLY A 101 -11.36 4.37 -12.68
CA GLY A 101 -12.04 5.62 -13.01
C GLY A 101 -11.29 6.53 -13.97
N LEU A 102 -11.92 7.66 -14.30
CA LEU A 102 -11.45 8.65 -15.26
C LEU A 102 -11.28 10.00 -14.58
N HIS A 103 -10.30 10.78 -15.03
CA HIS A 103 -10.07 12.11 -14.47
C HIS A 103 -11.36 12.96 -14.52
N PRO A 104 -11.75 13.64 -13.43
CA PRO A 104 -11.05 13.77 -12.14
C PRO A 104 -11.46 12.74 -11.06
N ASN A 105 -12.41 11.86 -11.35
CA ASN A 105 -13.01 10.92 -10.41
C ASN A 105 -12.29 9.58 -10.46
N PHE A 106 -11.27 9.44 -9.61
CA PHE A 106 -10.57 8.17 -9.42
C PHE A 106 -11.08 7.44 -8.18
N SER A 107 -11.11 6.12 -8.24
CA SER A 107 -11.44 5.24 -7.13
C SER A 107 -10.42 4.10 -7.03
N ILE A 108 -10.46 3.38 -5.91
CA ILE A 108 -9.62 2.19 -5.72
C ILE A 108 -10.41 0.98 -6.20
N ASN A 109 -9.78 0.18 -7.06
CA ASN A 109 -10.26 -1.16 -7.38
C ASN A 109 -9.72 -2.13 -6.33
N TYR A 110 -10.48 -2.34 -5.25
CA TYR A 110 -10.06 -3.17 -4.11
C TYR A 110 -9.63 -4.60 -4.49
N PRO A 111 -10.33 -5.32 -5.39
CA PRO A 111 -9.86 -6.62 -5.89
C PRO A 111 -8.44 -6.65 -6.46
N GLU A 112 -7.97 -5.54 -7.03
CA GLU A 112 -6.63 -5.44 -7.65
C GLU A 112 -5.55 -4.95 -6.67
N VAL A 113 -5.93 -4.63 -5.43
CA VAL A 113 -4.99 -4.18 -4.40
C VAL A 113 -4.11 -5.33 -3.94
N VAL A 114 -2.81 -5.06 -3.82
CA VAL A 114 -1.83 -5.97 -3.25
C VAL A 114 -1.19 -5.33 -2.02
N ILE A 115 -1.30 -6.00 -0.88
CA ILE A 115 -0.76 -5.56 0.41
C ILE A 115 0.51 -6.32 0.82
N SER A 116 0.77 -7.48 0.20
CA SER A 116 1.98 -8.27 0.40
C SER A 116 2.48 -8.84 -0.92
N GLN A 117 3.80 -8.90 -1.07
CA GLN A 117 4.44 -9.45 -2.25
C GLN A 117 5.57 -10.39 -1.84
N GLY A 118 5.55 -11.59 -2.41
CA GLY A 118 6.57 -12.60 -2.19
C GLY A 118 6.27 -13.87 -2.98
N ASN A 119 7.04 -14.92 -2.73
CA ASN A 119 7.02 -16.17 -3.48
C ASN A 119 6.53 -17.37 -2.66
N ARG A 120 6.08 -17.19 -1.42
CA ARG A 120 5.36 -18.25 -0.71
C ARG A 120 4.00 -18.49 -1.35
N GLU A 121 3.53 -19.71 -1.16
CA GLU A 121 2.23 -20.14 -1.62
C GLU A 121 1.10 -19.28 -1.03
N MET A 122 0.21 -18.84 -1.91
CA MET A 122 -0.96 -18.02 -1.57
C MET A 122 -2.05 -18.86 -0.88
N ALA A 123 -3.11 -18.19 -0.43
CA ALA A 123 -4.30 -18.87 0.07
C ALA A 123 -5.03 -19.60 -1.06
N TRP A 124 -5.68 -20.70 -0.70
CA TRP A 124 -6.58 -21.43 -1.58
C TRP A 124 -8.00 -21.28 -1.05
N SER A 125 -8.97 -21.17 -1.97
CA SER A 125 -10.41 -21.11 -1.66
C SER A 125 -10.73 -20.18 -0.48
N SER A 126 -10.12 -18.98 -0.47
CA SER A 126 -10.31 -18.05 0.63
C SER A 126 -11.74 -17.51 0.61
N ALA A 127 -12.34 -17.36 1.79
CA ALA A 127 -13.70 -16.86 1.92
C ALA A 127 -13.85 -15.96 3.13
N ILE A 128 -14.80 -15.02 3.05
CA ILE A 128 -15.20 -14.15 4.15
C ILE A 128 -16.70 -14.32 4.40
N THR A 129 -17.07 -14.50 5.66
CA THR A 129 -18.45 -14.60 6.11
C THR A 129 -18.70 -13.70 7.32
N TYR A 130 -19.93 -13.22 7.45
CA TYR A 130 -20.42 -12.51 8.62
C TYR A 130 -21.53 -13.33 9.28
N ASP A 131 -21.52 -13.40 10.60
CA ASP A 131 -22.59 -14.04 11.38
C ASP A 131 -23.39 -13.03 12.23
N ASP A 132 -24.63 -13.41 12.57
CA ASP A 132 -25.55 -12.60 13.38
C ASP A 132 -25.04 -12.32 14.80
N SER A 133 -23.97 -12.98 15.24
CA SER A 133 -23.33 -12.74 16.54
C SER A 133 -22.26 -11.65 16.49
N LYS A 134 -22.22 -10.85 15.42
CA LYS A 134 -21.24 -9.78 15.19
C LYS A 134 -19.81 -10.30 14.98
N PHE A 135 -19.64 -11.47 14.38
CA PHE A 135 -18.31 -11.93 13.99
C PHE A 135 -18.13 -11.97 12.49
N ILE A 136 -16.94 -11.57 12.06
CA ILE A 136 -16.41 -11.87 10.74
C ILE A 136 -15.52 -13.08 10.86
N THR A 137 -15.69 -14.04 9.95
CA THR A 137 -14.78 -15.18 9.81
C THR A 137 -14.15 -15.13 8.43
N VAL A 138 -12.83 -15.20 8.40
CA VAL A 138 -12.05 -15.39 7.17
C VAL A 138 -11.48 -16.80 7.22
N SER A 139 -11.77 -17.61 6.21
CA SER A 139 -11.30 -18.98 6.07
C SER A 139 -10.48 -19.16 4.80
N TRP A 140 -9.64 -20.19 4.81
CA TRP A 140 -8.83 -20.61 3.67
C TRP A 140 -8.55 -22.11 3.74
N GLU A 141 -8.15 -22.67 2.61
CA GLU A 141 -7.75 -24.05 2.48
C GLU A 141 -6.22 -24.16 2.32
N ILE A 142 -5.70 -25.35 2.63
CA ILE A 142 -4.36 -25.77 2.27
C ILE A 142 -4.54 -26.91 1.27
N PRO A 143 -3.99 -26.82 0.05
CA PRO A 143 -4.15 -27.88 -0.92
C PRO A 143 -3.43 -29.15 -0.45
N ASP A 144 -3.99 -30.31 -0.78
CA ASP A 144 -3.40 -31.61 -0.42
C ASP A 144 -1.98 -31.82 -0.98
N THR A 145 -1.64 -31.10 -2.05
CA THR A 145 -0.30 -31.12 -2.67
C THR A 145 0.74 -30.35 -1.87
N ALA A 146 0.34 -29.48 -0.94
CA ALA A 146 1.28 -28.69 -0.17
C ALA A 146 1.82 -29.49 1.04
N ASN A 147 3.11 -29.35 1.30
CA ASN A 147 3.71 -29.96 2.48
C ASN A 147 3.29 -29.18 3.74
N ILE A 148 2.19 -29.59 4.36
CA ILE A 148 1.63 -28.94 5.57
C ILE A 148 2.68 -28.83 6.68
N ARG A 149 3.66 -29.74 6.77
CA ARG A 149 4.76 -29.63 7.75
C ARG A 149 5.67 -28.43 7.51
N GLU A 150 5.77 -27.94 6.28
CA GLU A 150 6.60 -26.80 5.90
C GLU A 150 5.85 -25.47 6.00
N ILE A 151 4.57 -25.44 5.62
CA ILE A 151 3.79 -24.19 5.53
C ILE A 151 2.75 -24.01 6.63
N GLY A 152 2.39 -25.06 7.36
CA GLY A 152 1.33 -25.01 8.37
C GLY A 152 1.63 -24.07 9.55
N ASN A 153 2.92 -23.86 9.84
CA ASN A 153 3.40 -22.93 10.85
C ASN A 153 3.58 -21.49 10.33
N ASP A 154 3.36 -21.24 9.03
CA ASP A 154 3.31 -19.88 8.52
C ASP A 154 2.19 -19.12 9.24
N LEU A 155 2.38 -17.82 9.46
CA LEU A 155 1.40 -16.97 10.12
C LEU A 155 0.49 -16.35 9.07
N ALA A 156 -0.81 -16.53 9.23
CA ALA A 156 -1.85 -15.89 8.44
C ALA A 156 -2.07 -14.45 8.93
N TYR A 157 -1.88 -13.50 8.03
CA TYR A 157 -2.16 -12.09 8.23
C TYR A 157 -3.41 -11.71 7.46
N ILE A 158 -4.43 -11.26 8.20
CA ILE A 158 -5.73 -10.87 7.64
C ILE A 158 -5.92 -9.38 7.88
N LEU A 159 -6.16 -8.66 6.79
CA LEU A 159 -6.54 -7.25 6.81
C LEU A 159 -8.04 -7.15 6.56
N LEU A 160 -8.76 -6.52 7.49
CA LEU A 160 -10.15 -6.09 7.31
C LEU A 160 -10.16 -4.57 7.16
N TYR A 161 -10.46 -4.10 5.95
CA TYR A 161 -10.50 -2.68 5.60
C TYR A 161 -11.94 -2.20 5.42
N ASP A 162 -12.33 -1.17 6.15
CA ASP A 162 -13.63 -0.53 6.03
C ASP A 162 -13.54 0.61 5.01
N GLU A 163 -14.24 0.44 3.89
CA GLU A 163 -14.29 1.43 2.81
C GLU A 163 -14.98 2.73 3.25
N THR A 164 -16.01 2.63 4.10
CA THR A 164 -16.85 3.76 4.52
C THR A 164 -16.07 4.74 5.39
N ILE A 165 -15.35 4.24 6.39
CA ILE A 165 -14.53 5.09 7.29
C ILE A 165 -13.07 5.20 6.84
N GLN A 166 -12.69 4.48 5.78
CA GLN A 166 -11.34 4.43 5.20
C GLN A 166 -10.25 4.03 6.20
N LYS A 167 -10.54 3.06 7.06
CA LYS A 167 -9.62 2.60 8.11
C LYS A 167 -9.57 1.08 8.18
N THR A 168 -8.43 0.60 8.67
CA THR A 168 -8.27 -0.77 9.10
C THR A 168 -9.12 -1.01 10.36
N LEU A 169 -9.98 -2.03 10.32
CA LEU A 169 -10.84 -2.39 11.46
C LEU A 169 -10.13 -3.24 12.49
N TYR A 170 -9.20 -4.04 12.01
CA TYR A 170 -8.57 -5.07 12.78
C TYR A 170 -7.06 -4.98 12.58
N SER A 171 -6.32 -4.82 13.67
CA SER A 171 -4.86 -4.86 13.65
C SER A 171 -4.39 -5.88 14.67
N GLY A 172 -3.64 -6.87 14.19
CA GLY A 172 -2.61 -7.52 15.00
C GLY A 172 -2.82 -8.98 15.37
N GLU A 173 -4.02 -9.56 15.24
CA GLU A 173 -4.15 -11.00 15.43
C GLU A 173 -3.73 -11.75 14.16
N LYS A 174 -2.90 -12.75 14.38
CA LYS A 174 -2.40 -13.68 13.39
C LYS A 174 -2.54 -15.06 13.97
N VAL A 175 -2.94 -15.99 13.12
CA VAL A 175 -3.08 -17.39 13.48
C VAL A 175 -2.14 -18.22 12.63
N PRO A 176 -1.70 -19.40 13.11
CA PRO A 176 -1.02 -20.36 12.25
C PRO A 176 -1.86 -20.65 11.01
N ARG A 177 -1.23 -20.86 9.86
CA ARG A 177 -1.88 -21.21 8.59
C ARG A 177 -2.67 -22.51 8.73
N SER A 178 -2.22 -23.42 9.60
CA SER A 178 -2.93 -24.64 9.98
C SER A 178 -4.23 -24.42 10.76
N ALA A 179 -4.52 -23.21 11.24
CA ALA A 179 -5.81 -22.89 11.87
C ALA A 179 -6.96 -22.83 10.85
N LEU A 180 -6.66 -22.64 9.56
CA LEU A 180 -7.61 -22.59 8.43
C LEU A 180 -8.70 -21.50 8.51
N SER A 181 -8.78 -20.78 9.63
CA SER A 181 -9.71 -19.69 9.82
C SER A 181 -9.24 -18.73 10.91
N LEU A 182 -9.72 -17.49 10.82
CA LEU A 182 -9.64 -16.48 11.86
C LEU A 182 -11.04 -15.91 12.05
N ARG A 183 -11.48 -15.84 13.31
CA ARG A 183 -12.77 -15.25 13.68
C ARG A 183 -12.53 -14.03 14.55
N THR A 184 -13.17 -12.93 14.19
CA THR A 184 -12.97 -11.61 14.81
C THR A 184 -14.31 -10.95 15.09
N GLU A 185 -14.48 -10.41 16.29
CA GLU A 185 -15.64 -9.61 16.66
C GLU A 185 -15.59 -8.23 15.99
N ILE A 186 -16.73 -7.76 15.49
CA ILE A 186 -16.90 -6.38 15.01
C ILE A 186 -17.72 -5.55 15.99
N TYR A 187 -17.45 -4.25 16.01
CA TYR A 187 -18.14 -3.30 16.88
C TYR A 187 -19.31 -2.63 16.16
N ASP A 188 -20.28 -2.14 16.94
CA ASP A 188 -21.52 -1.54 16.42
C ASP A 188 -21.30 -0.34 15.50
N ARG A 189 -20.16 0.35 15.63
CA ARG A 189 -19.78 1.46 14.75
C ARG A 189 -19.60 1.04 13.29
N ASN A 190 -19.51 -0.26 13.01
CA ASN A 190 -19.26 -0.82 11.68
C ASN A 190 -20.54 -1.26 10.96
N PHE A 191 -21.71 -1.10 11.57
CA PHE A 191 -22.98 -1.35 10.88
C PHE A 191 -23.16 -0.42 9.68
N GLY A 192 -23.58 -1.00 8.55
CA GLY A 192 -23.70 -0.32 7.26
C GLY A 192 -22.38 -0.16 6.51
N SER A 193 -21.24 -0.54 7.08
CA SER A 193 -19.94 -0.48 6.39
C SER A 193 -19.75 -1.62 5.39
N ILE A 194 -19.02 -1.32 4.32
CA ILE A 194 -18.47 -2.30 3.40
C ILE A 194 -17.07 -2.66 3.87
N ILE A 195 -16.85 -3.93 4.17
CA ILE A 195 -15.57 -4.43 4.65
C ILE A 195 -14.93 -5.29 3.57
N HIS A 196 -13.72 -4.92 3.17
CA HIS A 196 -12.86 -5.66 2.26
C HIS A 196 -11.86 -6.50 3.06
N ALA A 197 -11.69 -7.76 2.67
CA ALA A 197 -10.74 -8.66 3.31
C ALA A 197 -9.59 -9.04 2.38
N TYR A 198 -8.39 -9.06 2.95
CA TYR A 198 -7.17 -9.53 2.29
C TYR A 198 -6.44 -10.51 3.20
N LEU A 199 -5.83 -11.52 2.60
CA LEU A 199 -5.10 -12.57 3.31
C LEU A 199 -3.72 -12.75 2.69
N PHE A 200 -2.69 -12.88 3.52
CA PHE A 200 -1.37 -13.32 3.10
C PHE A 200 -0.68 -14.11 4.20
N PHE A 201 0.35 -14.87 3.84
CA PHE A 201 1.12 -15.67 4.78
C PHE A 201 2.54 -15.16 4.92
N VAL A 202 3.09 -15.30 6.12
CA VAL A 202 4.49 -15.01 6.43
C VAL A 202 5.09 -16.22 7.12
N SER A 203 6.27 -16.67 6.68
CA SER A 203 6.92 -17.82 7.32
C SER A 203 7.20 -17.58 8.79
N ALA A 204 7.27 -18.65 9.58
CA ALA A 204 7.53 -18.56 11.02
C ALA A 204 8.83 -17.79 11.36
N ASP A 205 9.83 -17.87 10.48
CA ASP A 205 11.10 -17.13 10.59
C ASP A 205 11.03 -15.68 10.05
N GLN A 206 9.87 -15.25 9.55
CA GLN A 206 9.55 -13.96 8.95
C GLN A 206 10.39 -13.58 7.72
N LYS A 207 11.09 -14.53 7.11
CA LYS A 207 11.98 -14.26 5.96
C LYS A 207 11.30 -14.35 4.62
N SER A 208 10.18 -15.05 4.53
CA SER A 208 9.44 -15.24 3.27
C SER A 208 7.96 -15.02 3.47
N ARG A 209 7.29 -14.57 2.40
CA ARG A 209 5.88 -14.15 2.42
C ARG A 209 5.19 -14.53 1.13
N SER A 210 3.87 -14.67 1.17
CA SER A 210 3.08 -14.90 -0.04
C SER A 210 2.74 -13.58 -0.70
N ARG A 211 2.30 -13.63 -1.95
CA ARG A 211 1.49 -12.52 -2.47
C ARG A 211 0.16 -12.48 -1.71
N SER A 212 -0.37 -11.29 -1.46
CA SER A 212 -1.70 -11.16 -0.85
C SER A 212 -2.81 -11.56 -1.82
N ASP A 213 -3.81 -12.21 -1.28
CA ASP A 213 -5.05 -12.59 -1.95
C ASP A 213 -6.19 -11.67 -1.51
N TYR A 214 -7.08 -11.31 -2.43
CA TYR A 214 -8.30 -10.58 -2.13
C TYR A 214 -9.41 -11.59 -1.85
N VAL A 215 -9.81 -11.68 -0.59
CA VAL A 215 -10.76 -12.71 -0.11
C VAL A 215 -12.19 -12.37 -0.53
N GLY A 216 -12.52 -11.08 -0.58
CA GLY A 216 -13.85 -10.60 -0.93
C GLY A 216 -14.28 -9.38 -0.14
N SER A 217 -15.56 -9.03 -0.25
CA SER A 217 -16.19 -8.00 0.57
C SER A 217 -17.51 -8.45 1.14
N ILE A 218 -17.87 -7.87 2.28
CA ILE A 218 -19.14 -8.08 2.96
C ILE A 218 -19.70 -6.74 3.42
N VAL A 219 -21.03 -6.63 3.40
CA VAL A 219 -21.75 -5.50 4.01
C VAL A 219 -22.18 -5.93 5.39
N ILE A 220 -21.89 -5.12 6.41
CA ILE A 220 -22.38 -5.42 7.75
C ILE A 220 -23.81 -4.88 7.87
N PRO A 221 -24.83 -5.74 8.05
CA PRO A 221 -26.21 -5.30 8.20
C PRO A 221 -26.41 -4.57 9.52
N PHE A 222 -27.36 -3.63 9.55
CA PHE A 222 -27.84 -3.10 10.83
C PHE A 222 -28.53 -4.20 11.63
N PRO A 223 -28.40 -4.20 12.97
CA PRO A 223 -29.10 -5.17 13.80
C PRO A 223 -30.61 -5.01 13.60
N ASP A 224 -31.32 -6.13 13.46
CA ASP A 224 -32.76 -6.12 13.36
C ASP A 224 -33.37 -5.56 14.66
N ILE A 225 -33.98 -4.37 14.56
CA ILE A 225 -34.60 -3.67 15.71
C ILE A 225 -35.89 -4.39 16.19
N ASN A 226 -36.32 -5.47 15.52
CA ASN A 226 -37.60 -6.15 15.74
C ASN A 226 -37.50 -7.54 16.40
N LYS A 227 -36.45 -7.83 17.18
CA LYS A 227 -36.38 -9.04 18.03
C LYS A 227 -36.18 -8.67 19.50
#